data_AF-A0A1H0AVX3-F1
#
_entry.id   AF-A0A1H0AVX3-F1
#
_cell.length_a   1.000
_cell.length_b   1.000
_cell.length_c   1.000
_cell.angle_alpha   90.00
_cell.angle_beta   90.00
_cell.angle_gamma   90.00
#
_symmetry.space_group_name_H-M   'P 1'
#
loop_
_entity.id
_entity.type
_entity.pdbx_description
1 polymer ?
#
loop_
_entity_poly.entity_id
_entity_poly.type
_entity_poly.pdbx_seq_one_letter_code
_entity_poly.pdbx_strand_id
1 'polypeptide(L)'
;MTFTFGGKGEVETLIIPICSNDIEAMGTTRLPSWLQAYSLLPHLGERGAQTWLHGRIGERDSLLVGCGEASKLDTERIREAAAVNPQAIS
;
A
#
# COMPACT_ATOMS: atom_id res chain seq x y z
N MET A 1 5.22 -16.69 12.73
CA MET A 1 4.67 -16.02 11.53
C MET A 1 4.81 -16.98 10.37
N THR A 2 3.73 -17.21 9.62
CA THR A 2 3.73 -18.12 8.46
C THR A 2 3.59 -17.28 7.21
N PHE A 3 4.48 -17.48 6.24
CA PHE A 3 4.44 -16.79 4.96
C PHE A 3 3.99 -17.76 3.88
N THR A 4 2.99 -17.36 3.10
CA THR A 4 2.52 -18.10 1.92
C THR A 4 2.65 -17.22 0.70
N PHE A 5 3.07 -17.80 -0.41
CA PHE A 5 3.18 -17.11 -1.69
C PHE A 5 2.07 -17.58 -2.62
N GLY A 6 1.35 -16.64 -3.25
CA GLY A 6 0.39 -16.96 -4.31
C GLY A 6 -0.88 -17.71 -3.87
N GLY A 7 -1.47 -17.36 -2.73
CA GLY A 7 -2.72 -17.96 -2.23
C GLY A 7 -3.94 -17.06 -2.36
N LYS A 8 -5.12 -17.63 -2.63
CA LYS A 8 -6.42 -16.99 -2.33
C LYS A 8 -6.75 -17.25 -0.86
N GLY A 9 -6.04 -16.58 0.04
CA GLY A 9 -6.36 -16.60 1.47
C GLY A 9 -7.39 -15.53 1.80
N GLU A 10 -8.24 -15.78 2.79
CA GLU A 10 -8.91 -14.68 3.49
C GLU A 10 -7.85 -13.94 4.30
N VAL A 11 -7.45 -12.78 3.79
CA VAL A 11 -6.57 -11.84 4.50
C VAL A 11 -7.42 -10.69 5.03
N GLU A 12 -7.17 -10.30 6.28
CA GLU A 12 -7.89 -9.22 6.95
C GLU A 12 -7.41 -7.85 6.46
N THR A 13 -6.10 -7.71 6.21
CA THR A 13 -5.47 -6.47 5.77
C THR A 13 -4.64 -6.67 4.50
N LEU A 14 -4.76 -5.74 3.56
CA LEU A 14 -3.90 -5.63 2.37
C LEU A 14 -2.85 -4.54 2.58
N ILE A 15 -1.57 -4.87 2.37
CA ILE A 15 -0.49 -3.87 2.39
C ILE A 15 -0.12 -3.53 0.95
N ILE A 16 -0.21 -2.24 0.60
CA ILE A 16 -0.06 -1.76 -0.77
C ILE A 16 1.04 -0.70 -0.78
N PRO A 17 2.22 -1.00 -1.35
CA PRO A 17 3.24 0.02 -1.57
C PRO A 17 2.78 1.00 -2.66
N ILE A 18 2.96 2.29 -2.42
CA ILE A 18 2.55 3.34 -3.35
C ILE A 18 3.64 4.39 -3.52
N CYS A 19 3.96 4.73 -4.78
CA CYS A 19 4.92 5.79 -5.08
C CYS A 19 4.18 7.10 -5.39
N SER A 20 4.74 8.22 -4.98
CA SER A 20 4.22 9.57 -5.26
C SER A 20 3.93 9.80 -6.75
N ASN A 21 4.86 9.42 -7.64
CA ASN A 21 4.67 9.53 -9.09
C ASN A 21 3.56 8.62 -9.64
N ASP A 22 3.25 7.49 -8.99
CA ASP A 22 2.16 6.61 -9.41
C ASP A 22 0.79 7.22 -9.07
N ILE A 23 0.73 8.02 -8.01
CA ILE A 23 -0.46 8.80 -7.62
C ILE A 23 -0.65 9.97 -8.58
N GLU A 24 0.42 10.73 -8.84
CA GLU A 24 0.36 11.90 -9.74
C GLU A 24 -0.01 11.50 -11.18
N ALA A 25 0.43 10.33 -11.63
CA ALA A 25 0.12 9.78 -12.94
C ALA A 25 -1.27 9.10 -13.01
N MET A 26 -2.26 9.57 -12.22
CA MET A 26 -3.62 9.02 -12.14
C MET A 26 -4.11 8.47 -13.49
N GLY A 27 -4.20 7.14 -13.61
CA GLY A 27 -4.57 6.44 -14.86
C GLY A 27 -3.61 5.33 -15.29
N THR A 28 -2.47 5.12 -14.60
CA THR A 28 -1.56 4.01 -14.93
C THR A 28 -1.88 2.73 -14.16
N THR A 29 -1.69 1.60 -14.84
CA THR A 29 -2.16 0.22 -14.61
C THR A 29 -1.76 -0.45 -13.27
N ARG A 30 -1.12 0.27 -12.34
CA ARG A 30 -0.48 -0.36 -11.16
C ARG A 30 -1.31 -0.33 -9.88
N LEU A 31 -2.32 0.53 -9.78
CA LEU A 31 -3.17 0.58 -8.59
C LEU A 31 -4.38 -0.35 -8.74
N PRO A 32 -4.75 -1.10 -7.68
CA PRO A 32 -6.00 -1.83 -7.62
C PRO A 32 -7.19 -0.97 -8.05
N SER A 33 -8.12 -1.53 -8.83
CA SER A 33 -9.26 -0.77 -9.39
C SER A 33 -10.13 -0.10 -8.31
N TRP A 34 -10.27 -0.74 -7.15
CA TRP A 34 -11.03 -0.20 -6.03
C TRP A 34 -10.38 1.05 -5.40
N LEU A 35 -9.05 1.20 -5.50
CA LEU A 35 -8.34 2.40 -5.04
C LEU A 35 -8.63 3.62 -5.92
N GLN A 36 -9.06 3.40 -7.17
CA GLN A 36 -9.44 4.48 -8.08
C GLN A 36 -10.71 5.22 -7.63
N ALA A 37 -11.49 4.64 -6.71
CA ALA A 37 -12.63 5.31 -6.08
C ALA A 37 -12.21 6.38 -5.06
N TYR A 38 -10.94 6.41 -4.65
CA TYR A 38 -10.41 7.35 -3.68
C TYR A 38 -9.63 8.47 -4.38
N SER A 39 -9.78 9.70 -3.88
CA SER A 39 -8.91 10.82 -4.25
C SER A 39 -7.58 10.68 -3.51
N LEU A 40 -6.66 9.93 -4.10
CA LEU A 40 -5.30 9.78 -3.56
C LEU A 40 -4.53 11.09 -3.73
N LEU A 41 -3.91 11.57 -2.65
CA LEU A 41 -3.09 12.77 -2.65
C LEU A 41 -1.61 12.40 -2.76
N PRO A 42 -0.76 13.19 -3.46
CA PRO A 42 0.64 12.84 -3.69
C PRO A 42 1.44 12.52 -2.41
N HIS A 43 1.14 13.20 -1.30
CA HIS A 43 1.81 12.98 -0.02
C HIS A 43 1.62 11.57 0.56
N LEU A 44 0.58 10.84 0.14
CA LEU A 44 0.36 9.44 0.55
C LEU A 44 1.46 8.51 -0.01
N GLY A 45 2.13 8.93 -1.08
CA GLY A 45 3.24 8.24 -1.70
C GLY A 45 4.62 8.69 -1.20
N GLU A 46 4.70 9.62 -0.25
CA GLU A 46 5.99 10.05 0.34
C GLU A 46 6.65 8.91 1.12
N ARG A 47 7.99 8.86 1.12
CA ARG A 47 8.74 7.78 1.79
C ARG A 47 8.37 7.73 3.28
N GLY A 48 7.89 6.58 3.72
CA GLY A 48 7.52 6.34 5.12
C GLY A 48 6.11 6.81 5.48
N ALA A 49 5.35 7.41 4.54
CA ALA A 49 3.95 7.70 4.75
C ALA A 49 3.17 6.38 4.96
N GLN A 50 2.23 6.40 5.90
CA GLN A 50 1.35 5.27 6.19
C GLN A 50 -0.08 5.77 6.25
N THR A 51 -0.97 5.15 5.47
CA THR A 51 -2.38 5.56 5.42
C THR A 51 -3.29 4.34 5.52
N TRP A 52 -4.14 4.34 6.52
CA TRP A 52 -5.17 3.33 6.73
C TRP A 52 -6.44 3.65 5.95
N LEU A 53 -6.89 2.68 5.17
CA LEU A 53 -8.21 2.64 4.56
C LEU A 53 -8.97 1.50 5.22
N HIS A 54 -9.84 1.85 6.16
CA HIS A 54 -10.67 0.87 6.83
C HIS A 54 -11.82 0.46 5.93
N GLY A 55 -11.93 -0.86 5.70
CA GLY A 55 -13.02 -1.44 4.96
C GLY A 55 -14.36 -1.24 5.67
N ARG A 56 -15.46 -1.20 4.92
CA ARG A 56 -16.80 -1.33 5.49
C ARG A 56 -17.09 -2.80 5.82
N ILE A 57 -18.26 -3.09 6.39
CA ILE A 57 -18.70 -4.46 6.69
C ILE A 57 -18.55 -5.35 5.44
N GLY A 58 -17.68 -6.35 5.51
CA GLY A 58 -17.39 -7.30 4.42
C GLY A 58 -16.27 -6.87 3.46
N GLU A 59 -15.69 -5.68 3.63
CA GLU A 59 -14.50 -5.23 2.92
C GLU A 59 -13.26 -5.41 3.81
N ARG A 60 -12.09 -5.55 3.17
CA ARG A 60 -10.81 -5.70 3.88
C ARG A 60 -10.23 -4.34 4.21
N ASP A 61 -9.52 -4.28 5.33
CA ASP A 61 -8.69 -3.13 5.62
C ASP A 61 -7.51 -3.09 4.64
N SER A 62 -7.04 -1.88 4.35
CA SER A 62 -5.89 -1.68 3.50
C SER A 62 -4.97 -0.63 4.09
N LEU A 63 -3.68 -0.95 4.12
CA LEU A 63 -2.63 -0.04 4.50
C LEU A 63 -1.84 0.36 3.26
N LEU A 64 -1.86 1.65 2.94
CA LEU A 64 -0.98 2.23 1.94
C LEU A 64 0.35 2.60 2.59
N VAL A 65 1.45 2.20 1.97
CA VAL A 65 2.81 2.51 2.43
C VAL A 65 3.55 3.29 1.36
N GLY A 66 3.89 4.53 1.65
CA GLY A 66 4.55 5.43 0.73
C GLY A 66 6.02 5.08 0.54
N CYS A 67 6.41 4.89 -0.72
CA CYS A 67 7.77 4.51 -1.13
C CYS A 67 8.62 5.69 -1.63
N GLY A 68 8.04 6.89 -1.70
CA GLY A 68 8.64 8.08 -2.30
C GLY A 68 8.52 8.08 -3.82
N GLU A 69 9.57 8.54 -4.50
CA GLU A 69 9.63 8.53 -5.96
C GLU A 69 9.95 7.13 -6.50
N ALA A 70 9.20 6.68 -7.51
CA ALA A 70 9.38 5.35 -8.11
C ALA A 70 10.78 5.16 -8.73
N SER A 71 11.35 6.22 -9.28
CA SER A 71 12.71 6.24 -9.85
C SER A 71 13.81 5.98 -8.81
N LYS A 72 13.50 6.19 -7.53
CA LYS A 72 14.41 5.99 -6.41
C LYS A 72 14.09 4.72 -5.62
N LEU A 73 13.20 3.86 -6.12
CA LEU A 73 12.83 2.61 -5.45
C LEU A 73 14.01 1.63 -5.51
N ASP A 74 14.51 1.25 -4.34
CA ASP A 74 15.56 0.27 -4.17
C ASP A 74 15.16 -0.80 -3.12
N THR A 75 16.03 -1.79 -2.94
CA THR A 75 15.80 -2.87 -1.98
C THR A 75 15.67 -2.38 -0.54
N GLU A 76 16.36 -1.30 -0.16
CA GLU A 76 16.30 -0.73 1.18
C GLU A 76 14.91 -0.14 1.43
N ARG A 77 14.38 0.63 0.49
CA ARG A 77 13.03 1.19 0.55
C ARG A 77 11.94 0.13 0.55
N ILE A 78 12.11 -0.94 -0.20
CA ILE A 78 11.18 -2.08 -0.17
C ILE A 78 11.18 -2.71 1.22
N ARG A 79 12.35 -2.86 1.85
CA ARG A 79 12.45 -3.38 3.23
C ARG A 79 11.82 -2.45 4.24
N GLU A 80 12.03 -1.14 4.11
CA GLU A 80 11.38 -0.13 4.96
C GLU A 80 9.86 -0.17 4.82
N ALA A 81 9.37 -0.24 3.59
CA ALA A 81 7.94 -0.35 3.32
C ALA A 81 7.35 -1.68 3.83
N ALA A 82 8.12 -2.77 3.80
CA ALA A 82 7.72 -4.07 4.34
C ALA A 82 7.84 -4.15 5.86
N ALA A 83 8.65 -3.30 6.50
CA ALA A 83 8.81 -3.20 7.95
C ALA A 83 7.64 -2.46 8.63
N VAL A 84 6.44 -2.56 8.04
CA VAL A 84 5.19 -2.09 8.65
C VAL A 84 5.11 -2.60 10.08
N ASN A 85 4.81 -1.70 11.02
CA ASN A 85 4.73 -2.03 12.43
C ASN A 85 3.68 -3.14 12.65
N PRO A 86 4.05 -4.32 13.20
CA PRO A 86 3.11 -5.41 13.45
C PRO A 86 1.93 -5.02 14.34
N GLN A 87 2.09 -4.01 15.21
CA GLN A 87 1.01 -3.50 16.05
C GLN A 87 -0.06 -2.73 15.27
N ALA A 88 0.25 -2.31 14.04
CA ALA A 88 -0.71 -1.68 13.16
C ALA A 88 -1.60 -2.74 12.46
N ILE A 89 -1.17 -4.01 12.41
CA ILE A 89 -1.89 -5.12 11.78
C ILE A 89 -2.39 -6.02 12.92
N SER A 90 -3.47 -5.60 13.58
CA SER A 90 -4.07 -6.26 14.74
C SER A 90 -5.51 -6.64 14.48
#